data_AF-A0A9E2ICY7-F1
#
_entry.id   AF-A0A9E2ICY7-F1
#
_cell.length_a   1.000
_cell.length_b   1.000
_cell.length_c   1.000
_cell.angle_alpha   90.00
_cell.angle_beta   90.00
_cell.angle_gamma   90.00
#
_symmetry.space_group_name_H-M   'P 1'
#
loop_
_entity.id
_entity.type
_entity.pdbx_description
1 polymer ?
#
loop_
_entity_poly.entity_id
_entity_poly.type
_entity_poly.pdbx_seq_one_letter_code
_entity_poly.pdbx_strand_id
1 'polypeptide(L)'
;MDFNNGGYKFSPLRKSSALINFIAHVLEKQRLHKITAQGYKDAFRDENGRIYFTMLRELNETIKSRGEKLVIVLFPLLYNFKNYIFKDIHLKIADFCSKENIFLLDLLSSFSQYKAKELWANPTDHHPNEIAHDIAADVLYKFLQQNKILDRMFDN
;
A
#
# COMPACT_ATOMS: atom_id res chain seq x y z
N MET A 1 7.49 18.53 4.18
CA MET A 1 7.27 18.35 5.63
C MET A 1 5.95 17.63 5.79
N ASP A 2 5.97 16.39 6.28
CA ASP A 2 4.76 15.59 6.50
C ASP A 2 3.88 16.19 7.59
N PHE A 3 2.69 16.66 7.23
CA PHE A 3 1.67 17.15 8.17
C PHE A 3 0.87 16.02 8.85
N ASN A 4 1.20 14.75 8.57
CA ASN A 4 0.44 13.60 9.04
C ASN A 4 0.92 13.01 10.39
N ASN A 5 1.90 13.64 11.04
CA ASN A 5 2.57 13.04 12.19
C ASN A 5 2.09 13.57 13.55
N GLY A 6 0.82 14.00 13.66
CA GLY A 6 0.11 14.31 14.91
C GLY A 6 1.04 14.75 16.04
N GLY A 7 1.62 15.94 15.91
CA GLY A 7 2.76 16.39 16.70
C GLY A 7 2.54 16.29 18.22
N TYR A 8 3.66 16.12 18.93
CA TYR A 8 3.72 15.90 20.37
C TYR A 8 2.83 16.88 21.15
N LYS A 9 1.92 16.36 21.98
CA LYS A 9 1.26 17.20 22.99
C LYS A 9 2.29 17.55 24.07
N PHE A 10 2.61 18.83 24.18
CA PHE A 10 3.52 19.35 25.19
C PHE A 10 3.00 19.02 26.60
N SER A 11 3.87 18.45 27.45
CA SER A 11 3.58 18.19 28.87
C SER A 11 4.83 18.45 29.72
N PRO A 12 4.76 19.29 30.78
CA PRO A 12 5.89 19.58 31.66
C PRO A 12 6.47 18.32 32.32
N LEU A 13 5.62 17.33 32.62
CA LEU A 13 5.99 16.08 33.29
C LEU A 13 6.90 15.19 32.43
N ARG A 14 6.86 15.32 31.10
CA ARG A 14 7.74 14.58 30.18
C ARG A 14 9.17 15.10 30.17
N LYS A 15 9.41 16.38 30.51
CA LYS A 15 10.76 16.93 30.63
C LYS A 15 11.45 16.46 31.92
N SER A 16 10.68 16.22 32.97
CA SER A 16 11.21 15.92 34.30
C SER A 16 11.45 14.43 34.55
N SER A 17 10.95 13.52 33.69
CA SER A 17 11.12 12.07 33.87
C SER A 17 11.28 11.33 32.55
N ALA A 18 12.42 10.66 32.39
CA ALA A 18 12.71 9.81 31.24
C ALA A 18 11.73 8.62 31.14
N LEU A 19 11.30 8.06 32.26
CA LEU A 19 10.33 6.96 32.31
C LEU A 19 8.94 7.41 31.85
N ILE A 20 8.46 8.56 32.35
CA ILE A 20 7.17 9.13 31.92
C ILE A 20 7.22 9.48 30.43
N ASN A 21 8.34 10.05 29.96
CA ASN A 21 8.51 10.34 28.54
C ASN A 21 8.51 9.07 27.67
N PHE A 22 9.18 8.00 28.12
CA PHE A 22 9.19 6.73 27.42
C PHE A 22 7.80 6.10 27.35
N ILE A 23 7.06 6.02 28.47
CA ILE A 23 5.70 5.48 28.50
C ILE A 23 4.77 6.30 27.60
N ALA A 24 4.83 7.64 27.69
CA ALA A 24 4.04 8.52 26.83
C ALA A 24 4.36 8.29 25.34
N HIS A 25 5.65 8.15 25.00
CA HIS A 25 6.08 7.88 23.63
C HIS A 25 5.57 6.53 23.10
N VAL A 26 5.61 5.48 23.93
CA VAL A 26 5.07 4.16 23.58
C VAL A 26 3.56 4.22 23.32
N LEU A 27 2.80 4.88 24.20
CA LEU A 27 1.34 5.02 24.05
C LEU A 27 0.95 5.88 22.83
N GLU A 28 1.66 6.99 22.60
CA GLU A 28 1.45 7.87 21.45
C GLU A 28 1.74 7.15 20.14
N LYS A 29 2.85 6.41 20.07
CA LYS A 29 3.20 5.60 18.90
C LYS A 29 2.11 4.58 18.60
N GLN A 30 1.59 3.87 19.62
CA GLN A 30 0.46 2.95 19.43
C GLN A 30 -0.82 3.64 18.96
N ARG A 31 -1.11 4.85 19.47
CA ARG A 31 -2.29 5.63 19.05
C ARG A 31 -2.19 6.08 17.60
N LEU A 32 -1.06 6.67 17.21
CA LEU A 32 -0.80 7.12 15.84
C LEU A 32 -0.90 5.93 14.88
N HIS A 33 -0.33 4.78 15.25
CA HIS A 33 -0.42 3.55 14.48
C HIS A 33 -1.88 3.13 14.21
N LYS A 34 -2.75 3.18 15.23
CA LYS A 34 -4.19 2.89 15.08
C LYS A 34 -4.90 3.92 14.21
N ILE A 35 -4.61 5.22 14.40
CA ILE A 35 -5.23 6.30 13.61
C ILE A 35 -4.85 6.17 12.14
N THR A 36 -3.56 5.99 11.82
CA THR A 36 -3.09 5.82 10.44
C THR A 36 -3.70 4.58 9.80
N ALA A 37 -3.74 3.44 10.50
CA ALA A 37 -4.39 2.24 10.00
C ALA A 37 -5.89 2.43 9.76
N GLN A 38 -6.57 3.15 10.64
CA GLN A 38 -7.99 3.46 10.47
C GLN A 38 -8.22 4.39 9.29
N GLY A 39 -7.37 5.40 9.09
CA GLY A 39 -7.44 6.30 7.94
C GLY A 39 -7.38 5.57 6.60
N TYR A 40 -6.51 4.56 6.46
CA TYR A 40 -6.51 3.71 5.26
C TYR A 40 -7.80 2.91 5.10
N LYS A 41 -8.36 2.36 6.19
CA LYS A 41 -9.64 1.64 6.12
C LYS A 41 -10.79 2.55 5.73
N ASP A 42 -10.82 3.77 6.27
CA ASP A 42 -11.85 4.77 6.02
C ASP A 42 -11.80 5.32 4.60
N ALA A 43 -10.60 5.45 4.01
CA ALA A 43 -10.43 5.86 2.61
C ALA A 43 -11.08 4.87 1.63
N PHE A 44 -11.13 3.58 1.98
CA PHE A 44 -11.78 2.52 1.21
C PHE A 44 -13.17 2.14 1.77
N ARG A 45 -13.75 3.01 2.59
CA ARG A 45 -15.09 2.88 3.16
C ARG A 45 -16.07 3.84 2.48
N ASP A 46 -17.32 3.42 2.42
CA ASP A 46 -18.49 4.23 2.06
C ASP A 46 -18.30 5.08 0.78
N GLU A 47 -18.44 6.40 0.88
CA GLU A 47 -18.46 7.33 -0.25
C GLU A 47 -17.07 7.65 -0.81
N ASN A 48 -16.07 7.75 0.06
CA ASN A 48 -14.69 8.06 -0.33
C ASN A 48 -14.13 6.97 -1.25
N GLY A 49 -14.38 5.70 -0.91
CA GLY A 49 -13.98 4.57 -1.75
C GLY A 49 -14.64 4.60 -3.14
N ARG A 50 -15.90 5.04 -3.23
CA ARG A 50 -16.62 5.12 -4.51
C ARG A 50 -15.95 6.09 -5.47
N ILE A 51 -15.47 7.23 -5.00
CA ILE A 51 -14.81 8.23 -5.85
C ILE A 51 -13.57 7.62 -6.53
N TYR A 52 -12.72 6.93 -5.76
CA TYR A 52 -11.52 6.30 -6.32
C TYR A 52 -11.85 5.19 -7.34
N PHE A 53 -12.87 4.37 -7.06
CA PHE A 53 -13.29 3.33 -8.01
C PHE A 53 -13.95 3.91 -9.27
N THR A 54 -14.70 5.01 -9.17
CA THR A 54 -15.21 5.74 -10.34
C THR A 54 -14.06 6.26 -11.19
N MET A 55 -13.07 6.92 -10.59
CA MET A 55 -11.90 7.41 -11.32
C MET A 55 -11.11 6.28 -12.01
N LEU A 56 -10.96 5.12 -11.35
CA LEU A 56 -10.31 3.96 -11.96
C LEU A 56 -11.12 3.38 -13.13
N ARG A 57 -12.46 3.38 -13.04
CA ARG A 57 -13.33 2.97 -14.14
C ARG A 57 -13.16 3.90 -15.34
N GLU A 58 -13.24 5.21 -15.13
CA GLU A 58 -13.07 6.22 -16.18
C GLU A 58 -11.69 6.12 -16.86
N LEU A 59 -10.64 5.89 -16.07
CA LEU A 59 -9.29 5.65 -16.59
C LEU A 59 -9.25 4.38 -17.45
N ASN A 60 -9.85 3.28 -16.98
CA ASN A 60 -9.92 2.02 -17.70
C ASN A 60 -10.70 2.15 -19.02
N GLU A 61 -11.84 2.84 -19.02
CA GLU A 61 -12.62 3.13 -20.22
C GLU A 61 -11.82 3.96 -21.23
N THR A 62 -11.10 4.98 -20.76
CA THR A 62 -10.22 5.81 -21.60
C THR A 62 -9.12 4.97 -22.25
N ILE A 63 -8.44 4.11 -21.49
CA ILE A 63 -7.39 3.22 -22.01
C ILE A 63 -7.96 2.21 -23.00
N LYS A 64 -9.10 1.57 -22.68
CA LYS A 64 -9.78 0.63 -23.58
C LYS A 64 -10.23 1.27 -24.89
N SER A 65 -10.67 2.53 -24.86
CA SER A 65 -11.06 3.27 -26.09
C SER A 65 -9.91 3.44 -27.08
N ARG A 66 -8.66 3.31 -26.62
CA ARG A 66 -7.44 3.36 -27.43
C ARG A 66 -6.96 1.98 -27.88
N GLY A 67 -7.69 0.92 -27.54
CA GLY A 67 -7.29 -0.46 -27.78
C GLY A 67 -6.20 -0.97 -26.85
N GLU A 68 -5.90 -0.24 -25.76
CA GLU A 68 -4.87 -0.58 -24.79
C GLU A 68 -5.46 -1.32 -23.57
N LYS A 69 -4.57 -1.84 -22.71
CA LYS A 69 -4.94 -2.57 -21.48
C LYS A 69 -4.40 -1.83 -20.25
N LEU A 70 -5.26 -1.60 -19.26
CA LEU A 70 -4.83 -1.10 -17.96
C LEU A 70 -4.34 -2.24 -17.08
N VAL A 71 -3.15 -2.07 -16.49
CA VAL A 71 -2.58 -2.95 -15.46
C VAL A 71 -2.42 -2.17 -14.17
N ILE A 72 -2.96 -2.70 -13.07
CA ILE A 72 -2.78 -2.15 -11.72
C ILE A 72 -1.80 -3.04 -10.97
N VAL A 73 -0.77 -2.43 -10.40
CA VAL A 73 0.18 -3.09 -9.48
C VAL A 73 -0.09 -2.59 -8.07
N LEU A 74 -0.63 -3.44 -7.21
CA LEU A 74 -1.00 -3.10 -5.84
C LEU A 74 0.14 -3.43 -4.89
N PHE A 75 0.81 -2.38 -4.40
CA PHE A 75 1.77 -2.50 -3.31
C PHE A 75 1.03 -2.59 -1.97
N PRO A 76 1.28 -3.62 -1.14
CA PRO A 76 0.73 -3.67 0.20
C PRO A 76 1.39 -2.59 1.06
N LEU A 77 0.67 -2.11 2.08
CA LEU A 77 1.32 -1.31 3.12
C LEU A 77 2.35 -2.18 3.84
N LEU A 78 3.61 -1.75 3.85
CA LEU A 78 4.70 -2.45 4.51
C LEU A 78 4.56 -2.34 6.03
N TYR A 79 3.68 -3.16 6.60
CA TYR A 79 3.23 -3.07 7.98
C TYR A 79 3.58 -4.34 8.76
N ASN A 80 2.60 -5.07 9.27
CA ASN A 80 2.79 -6.38 9.89
C ASN A 80 2.14 -7.43 8.98
N PHE A 81 2.95 -8.12 8.19
CA PHE A 81 2.44 -9.14 7.27
C PHE A 81 1.87 -10.38 8.00
N LYS A 82 2.36 -10.70 9.21
CA LYS A 82 1.82 -11.83 10.00
C LYS A 82 0.39 -11.58 10.44
N ASN A 83 0.12 -10.35 10.89
CA ASN A 83 -1.22 -9.91 11.32
C ASN A 83 -1.70 -8.77 10.39
N TYR A 84 -1.75 -9.03 9.09
CA TYR A 84 -2.05 -8.01 8.09
C TYR A 84 -3.52 -7.61 8.14
N ILE A 85 -3.78 -6.40 8.65
CA ILE A 85 -5.13 -5.87 8.92
C ILE A 85 -5.82 -5.21 7.72
N PHE A 86 -5.15 -5.15 6.56
CA PHE A 86 -5.64 -4.48 5.35
C PHE A 86 -6.12 -5.46 4.27
N LYS A 87 -6.23 -6.75 4.58
CA LYS A 87 -6.68 -7.78 3.62
C LYS A 87 -8.01 -7.43 2.94
N ASP A 88 -8.96 -6.88 3.69
CA ASP A 88 -10.27 -6.50 3.13
C ASP A 88 -10.16 -5.42 2.04
N ILE A 89 -9.17 -4.54 2.13
CA ILE A 89 -8.92 -3.51 1.10
C ILE A 89 -8.41 -4.16 -0.18
N HIS A 90 -7.47 -5.10 -0.06
CA HIS A 90 -6.96 -5.88 -1.20
C HIS A 90 -8.10 -6.64 -1.89
N LEU A 91 -8.97 -7.29 -1.12
CA LEU A 91 -10.12 -8.02 -1.66
C LEU A 91 -11.11 -7.10 -2.39
N LYS A 92 -11.38 -5.89 -1.86
CA LYS A 92 -12.24 -4.90 -2.54
C LYS A 92 -11.63 -4.44 -3.87
N ILE A 93 -10.33 -4.17 -3.90
CA ILE A 93 -9.64 -3.76 -5.14
C ILE A 93 -9.65 -4.91 -6.15
N ALA A 94 -9.42 -6.14 -5.71
CA ALA A 94 -9.47 -7.33 -6.56
C ALA A 94 -10.86 -7.58 -7.15
N ASP A 95 -11.91 -7.50 -6.34
CA ASP A 95 -13.30 -7.62 -6.79
C ASP A 95 -13.66 -6.54 -7.81
N PHE A 96 -13.27 -5.28 -7.56
CA PHE A 96 -13.46 -4.19 -8.51
C PHE A 96 -12.71 -4.45 -9.83
N CYS A 97 -11.41 -4.76 -9.78
CA CYS A 97 -10.62 -5.00 -10.98
C CYS A 97 -11.18 -6.18 -11.80
N SER A 98 -11.63 -7.24 -11.12
CA SER A 98 -12.28 -8.37 -11.78
C SER A 98 -13.56 -7.96 -12.52
N LYS A 99 -14.41 -7.12 -11.91
CA LYS A 99 -15.66 -6.64 -12.53
C LYS A 99 -15.40 -5.71 -13.73
N GLU A 100 -14.39 -4.87 -13.62
CA GLU A 100 -14.01 -3.91 -14.67
C GLU A 100 -13.12 -4.52 -15.77
N ASN A 101 -12.78 -5.82 -15.67
CA ASN A 101 -11.81 -6.49 -16.53
C ASN A 101 -10.47 -5.73 -16.60
N ILE A 102 -9.95 -5.35 -15.43
CA ILE A 102 -8.64 -4.73 -15.24
C ILE A 102 -7.66 -5.81 -14.77
N PHE A 103 -6.47 -5.85 -15.37
CA PHE A 103 -5.40 -6.72 -14.91
C PHE A 103 -4.86 -6.22 -13.57
N LEU A 104 -4.94 -7.04 -12.52
CA LEU A 104 -4.43 -6.71 -11.19
C LEU A 104 -3.27 -7.64 -10.81
N LEU A 105 -2.13 -7.05 -10.48
CA LEU A 105 -1.04 -7.71 -9.78
C LEU A 105 -1.00 -7.24 -8.33
N ASP A 106 -1.44 -8.08 -7.40
CA ASP A 106 -1.34 -7.81 -5.97
C ASP A 106 -0.02 -8.39 -5.41
N LEU A 107 0.85 -7.52 -4.90
CA LEU A 107 2.17 -7.88 -4.40
C LEU A 107 2.15 -8.41 -2.96
N LEU A 108 0.98 -8.47 -2.29
CA LEU A 108 0.89 -8.93 -0.90
C LEU A 108 1.46 -10.34 -0.71
N SER A 109 1.17 -11.28 -1.61
CA SER A 109 1.69 -12.66 -1.52
C SER A 109 3.21 -12.72 -1.70
N SER A 110 3.77 -11.86 -2.56
CA SER A 110 5.22 -11.76 -2.79
C SER A 110 5.94 -11.14 -1.58
N PHE A 111 5.37 -10.07 -1.00
CA PHE A 111 6.02 -9.31 0.07
C PHE A 111 5.83 -9.94 1.45
N SER A 112 4.71 -10.62 1.69
CA SER A 112 4.40 -11.23 3.00
C SER A 112 5.33 -12.38 3.42
N GLN A 113 6.22 -12.81 2.52
CA GLN A 113 7.29 -13.77 2.79
C GLN A 113 8.45 -13.15 3.59
N TYR A 114 8.54 -11.82 3.62
CA TYR A 114 9.57 -11.06 4.31
C TYR A 114 9.02 -10.41 5.58
N LYS A 115 9.91 -9.88 6.44
CA LYS A 115 9.49 -8.90 7.46
C LYS A 115 9.37 -7.55 6.78
N ALA A 116 8.30 -6.81 7.02
CA ALA A 116 8.11 -5.50 6.37
C ALA A 116 9.30 -4.55 6.52
N LYS A 117 9.96 -4.55 7.68
CA LYS A 117 11.17 -3.74 7.92
C LYS A 117 12.37 -4.08 7.02
N GLU A 118 12.42 -5.28 6.44
CA GLU A 118 13.45 -5.70 5.48
C GLU A 118 13.17 -5.08 4.09
N LEU A 119 11.94 -4.62 3.86
CA LEU A 119 11.47 -4.01 2.62
C LEU A 119 11.32 -2.48 2.73
N TRP A 120 11.61 -1.89 3.89
CA TRP A 120 11.55 -0.44 4.10
C TRP A 120 12.80 0.25 3.58
N ALA A 121 12.64 1.42 2.97
CA ALA A 121 13.74 2.28 2.55
C ALA A 121 14.68 2.60 3.72
N ASN A 122 14.11 2.88 4.90
CA ASN A 122 14.85 2.96 6.16
C ASN A 122 13.90 2.81 7.37
N PRO A 123 14.41 2.70 8.63
CA PRO A 123 13.56 2.49 9.81
C PRO A 123 12.50 3.56 10.10
N THR A 124 12.62 4.75 9.51
CA THR A 124 11.67 5.86 9.66
C THR A 124 10.85 6.12 8.39
N ASP A 125 11.18 5.45 7.30
CA ASP A 125 10.54 5.56 6.00
C ASP A 125 10.05 4.17 5.56
N HIS A 126 8.76 3.94 5.73
CA HIS A 126 8.14 2.65 5.44
C HIS A 126 7.84 2.44 3.93
N HIS A 127 8.31 3.33 3.05
CA HIS A 127 8.22 3.10 1.60
C HIS A 127 9.09 1.90 1.17
N PRO A 128 8.76 1.26 0.04
CA PRO A 128 9.56 0.17 -0.53
C PRO A 128 11.01 0.59 -0.78
N ASN A 129 11.97 -0.27 -0.40
CA ASN A 129 13.38 -0.14 -0.73
C ASN A 129 13.73 -0.81 -2.08
N GLU A 130 15.02 -0.86 -2.40
CA GLU A 130 15.53 -1.49 -3.61
C GLU A 130 15.16 -2.98 -3.70
N ILE A 131 15.17 -3.71 -2.58
CA ILE A 131 14.80 -5.15 -2.54
C ILE A 131 13.31 -5.31 -2.88
N ALA A 132 12.45 -4.47 -2.30
CA ALA A 132 11.02 -4.50 -2.56
C ALA A 132 10.70 -4.15 -4.02
N HIS A 133 11.42 -3.19 -4.60
CA HIS A 133 11.28 -2.82 -6.01
C HIS A 133 11.81 -3.92 -6.95
N ASP A 134 12.90 -4.59 -6.60
CA ASP A 134 13.43 -5.73 -7.35
C ASP A 134 12.41 -6.88 -7.43
N ILE A 135 11.84 -7.27 -6.28
CA ILE A 135 10.75 -8.26 -6.20
C ILE A 135 9.55 -7.82 -7.06
N ALA A 136 9.14 -6.55 -6.95
CA ALA A 136 8.01 -6.04 -7.70
C ALA A 136 8.26 -6.08 -9.22
N ALA A 137 9.46 -5.72 -9.67
CA ALA A 137 9.85 -5.76 -11.08
C ALA A 137 9.84 -7.19 -11.62
N ASP A 138 10.43 -8.14 -10.89
CA ASP A 138 10.48 -9.55 -11.26
C ASP A 138 9.09 -10.17 -11.41
N VAL A 139 8.21 -9.91 -10.44
CA VAL A 139 6.85 -10.44 -10.45
C VAL A 139 6.02 -9.74 -11.53
N LEU A 140 6.19 -8.43 -11.72
CA LEU A 140 5.52 -7.68 -12.78
C LEU A 140 5.90 -8.20 -14.17
N TYR A 141 7.19 -8.41 -14.42
CA TYR A 141 7.65 -8.93 -15.71
C TYR A 141 7.00 -10.28 -16.03
N LYS A 142 7.02 -11.22 -15.08
CA LYS A 142 6.37 -12.54 -15.22
C LYS A 142 4.86 -12.39 -15.44
N PHE A 143 4.20 -11.51 -14.69
CA PHE A 143 2.77 -11.24 -14.82
C PHE A 143 2.43 -10.72 -16.23
N LEU A 144 3.19 -9.77 -16.76
CA LEU A 144 2.97 -9.20 -18.09
C LEU A 144 3.18 -10.24 -19.20
N GLN A 145 4.19 -11.11 -19.06
CA GLN A 145 4.43 -12.23 -19.99
C GLN A 145 3.27 -13.23 -19.98
N GLN A 146 2.86 -13.70 -18.79
CA GLN A 146 1.80 -14.70 -18.63
C GLN A 146 0.45 -14.22 -19.20
N ASN A 147 0.17 -12.93 -19.05
CA ASN A 147 -1.06 -12.31 -19.56
C ASN A 147 -0.94 -11.84 -21.02
N LYS A 148 0.19 -12.08 -21.69
CA LYS A 148 0.47 -11.65 -23.07
C LYS A 148 0.18 -10.15 -23.26
N ILE A 149 0.67 -9.34 -22.32
CA ILE A 149 0.54 -7.87 -22.33
C ILE A 149 1.77 -7.25 -22.99
N LEU A 150 2.94 -7.88 -22.87
CA LEU A 150 4.10 -7.52 -23.67
C LEU A 150 3.88 -8.01 -25.11
N ASP A 151 3.95 -7.09 -26.08
CA ASP A 151 4.18 -7.47 -27.46
C ASP A 151 5.56 -8.13 -27.59
N ARG A 152 5.76 -8.96 -28.63
CA ARG A 152 7.01 -9.67 -28.95
C ARG A 152 8.19 -8.74 -29.33
N MET A 153 8.42 -7.67 -28.59
CA MET A 153 9.54 -6.74 -28.81
C MET A 153 10.87 -7.26 -28.23
N PHE A 154 10.87 -8.40 -27.54
CA PHE A 154 12.08 -8.98 -26.93
C PHE A 154 12.44 -10.38 -27.46
N ASP A 155 11.79 -10.84 -28.54
CA ASP A 155 12.23 -12.03 -29.28
C ASP A 155 13.34 -11.61 -30.26
N ASN A 156 14.54 -11.32 -29.75
CA ASN A 156 15.78 -11.20 -30.54
C ASN A 156 16.82 -12.19 -30.00
#